data_AF-A0AAW9EBA2-F1
#
_entry.id   AF-A0AAW9EBA2-F1
#
_cell.length_a   1.000
_cell.length_b   1.000
_cell.length_c   1.000
_cell.angle_alpha   90.00
_cell.angle_beta   90.00
_cell.angle_gamma   90.00
#
_symmetry.space_group_name_H-M   'P 1'
#
loop_
_entity.id
_entity.type
_entity.pdbx_description
1 polymer ?
#
loop_
_entity_poly.entity_id
_entity_poly.type
_entity_poly.pdbx_seq_one_letter_code
_entity_poly.pdbx_strand_id
1 'polypeptide(L)'
;LYMTRVQKERLDPSEYANVKAQFILTSADLVNVKDNLKILHPLPRIDEITTDVDNTPYAYYFQQAGNGIYALQALLALVLNKNLVL
;
A
#
# COMPACT_ATOMS: atom_id res chain seq x y z
N LEU A 1 -5.86 5.14 -4.93
CA LEU A 1 -6.43 3.81 -4.60
C LEU A 1 -5.62 3.24 -3.44
N TYR A 2 -6.27 2.83 -2.35
CA TYR A 2 -5.59 2.22 -1.21
C TYR A 2 -5.97 0.74 -1.14
N MET A 3 -5.01 -0.13 -1.43
CA MET A 3 -5.16 -1.58 -1.42
C MET A 3 -4.76 -2.13 -0.04
N THR A 4 -5.31 -3.28 0.35
CA THR A 4 -5.00 -3.92 1.63
C THR A 4 -4.65 -5.39 1.45
N ARG A 5 -3.75 -5.88 2.31
CA ARG A 5 -3.43 -7.31 2.37
C ARG A 5 -4.65 -8.13 2.78
N VAL A 6 -4.95 -9.20 2.05
CA VAL A 6 -5.90 -10.21 2.50
C VAL A 6 -5.25 -11.02 3.62
N GLN A 7 -5.78 -10.94 4.83
CA GLN A 7 -5.15 -11.50 6.03
C GLN A 7 -5.64 -12.92 6.28
N LYS A 8 -4.91 -13.90 5.75
CA LYS A 8 -5.20 -15.33 5.91
C LYS A 8 -5.36 -15.73 7.37
N GLU A 9 -4.59 -15.11 8.26
CA GLU A 9 -4.61 -15.39 9.70
C GLU A 9 -5.85 -14.86 10.44
N ARG A 10 -6.71 -14.08 9.77
CA ARG A 10 -7.92 -13.48 10.36
C ARG A 10 -9.23 -13.99 9.75
N LEU A 11 -9.16 -14.83 8.72
CA LEU A 11 -10.31 -15.28 7.95
C LEU A 11 -10.40 -16.80 7.94
N ASP A 12 -11.62 -17.31 7.85
CA ASP A 12 -11.82 -18.74 7.60
C ASP A 12 -11.34 -19.12 6.19
N PRO A 13 -10.91 -20.37 5.95
CA PRO A 13 -10.30 -20.76 4.68
C PRO A 13 -11.17 -20.51 3.44
N SER A 14 -12.49 -20.67 3.54
CA SER A 14 -13.44 -20.44 2.46
C SER A 14 -13.57 -18.94 2.14
N GLU A 15 -13.67 -18.09 3.16
CA GLU A 15 -13.72 -16.64 3.01
C GLU A 15 -12.40 -16.11 2.43
N TYR A 16 -11.27 -16.61 2.92
CA TYR A 16 -9.96 -16.27 2.39
C TYR A 16 -9.85 -16.58 0.89
N ALA A 17 -10.28 -17.77 0.46
CA ALA A 17 -10.24 -18.16 -0.94
C ALA A 17 -11.12 -17.25 -1.82
N ASN A 18 -12.31 -16.89 -1.34
CA ASN A 18 -13.22 -15.99 -2.05
C ASN A 18 -12.65 -14.57 -2.19
N VAL A 19 -12.20 -13.97 -1.08
CA VAL A 19 -11.68 -12.59 -1.07
C VAL A 19 -10.39 -12.50 -1.89
N LYS A 20 -9.50 -13.49 -1.78
CA LYS A 20 -8.26 -13.56 -2.54
C LYS A 20 -8.52 -13.55 -4.06
N ALA A 21 -9.56 -14.24 -4.52
CA ALA A 21 -9.86 -14.33 -5.95
C ALA A 21 -10.56 -13.08 -6.52
N GLN A 22 -11.20 -12.27 -5.68
CA GLN A 22 -12.05 -11.16 -6.13
C GLN A 22 -11.30 -9.86 -6.44
N PHE A 23 -10.16 -9.62 -5.76
CA PHE A 23 -9.52 -8.30 -5.78
C PHE A 23 -8.03 -8.41 -6.10
N ILE A 24 -7.74 -8.68 -7.37
CA ILE A 24 -6.39 -8.67 -7.95
C ILE A 24 -6.29 -7.46 -8.87
N LEU A 25 -5.39 -6.52 -8.54
CA LEU A 25 -5.13 -5.34 -9.35
C LEU A 25 -3.99 -5.62 -10.34
N THR A 26 -4.26 -5.41 -11.63
CA THR A 26 -3.31 -5.57 -12.73
C THR A 26 -3.06 -4.26 -13.49
N SER A 27 -2.03 -4.20 -14.33
CA SER A 27 -1.79 -3.01 -15.15
C SER A 27 -2.90 -2.74 -16.17
N ALA A 28 -3.62 -3.79 -16.61
CA ALA A 28 -4.75 -3.67 -17.54
C ALA A 28 -5.96 -2.95 -16.92
N ASP A 29 -6.11 -3.00 -15.60
CA ASP A 29 -7.18 -2.29 -14.88
C ASP A 29 -6.95 -0.77 -14.84
N LEU A 30 -5.76 -0.31 -15.24
CA LEU A 30 -5.31 1.09 -15.12
C LEU A 30 -5.47 1.90 -16.41
N VAL A 31 -6.14 1.37 -17.44
CA VAL A 31 -6.24 2.02 -18.76
C VAL A 31 -7.01 3.37 -18.72
N ASN A 32 -8.04 3.49 -17.87
CA ASN A 32 -8.93 4.66 -17.82
C ASN A 32 -8.89 5.40 -16.48
N VAL A 33 -7.77 5.28 -15.75
CA VAL A 33 -7.62 5.97 -14.47
C VAL A 33 -7.17 7.41 -14.68
N LYS A 34 -7.35 8.25 -13.66
CA LYS A 34 -6.84 9.63 -13.68
C LYS A 34 -5.31 9.61 -13.60
N ASP A 35 -4.66 10.51 -14.34
CA ASP A 35 -3.19 10.65 -14.38
C ASP A 35 -2.56 10.87 -12.98
N ASN A 36 -3.30 11.50 -12.07
CA ASN A 36 -2.86 11.76 -10.70
C ASN A 36 -3.11 10.60 -9.72
N LEU A 37 -3.62 9.46 -10.19
CA LEU A 37 -3.84 8.29 -9.34
C LEU A 37 -2.52 7.83 -8.72
N LYS A 38 -2.54 7.57 -7.41
CA LYS A 38 -1.50 6.82 -6.72
C LYS A 38 -2.09 5.60 -6.04
N ILE A 39 -1.41 4.47 -6.19
CA ILE A 39 -1.75 3.19 -5.60
C ILE A 39 -0.89 3.03 -4.36
N LEU A 40 -1.56 2.96 -3.21
CA LEU A 40 -0.98 2.76 -1.89
C LEU A 40 -1.29 1.35 -1.41
N HIS A 41 -0.39 0.78 -0.63
CA HIS A 41 -0.54 -0.53 -0.01
C HIS A 41 0.34 -0.58 1.24
N PRO A 42 -0.17 -1.04 2.40
CA PRO A 42 0.59 -1.04 3.66
C PRO A 42 1.74 -2.04 3.67
N LEU A 43 1.73 -3.01 2.75
CA LEU A 43 2.66 -4.13 2.65
C LEU A 43 2.62 -5.08 3.88
N PRO A 44 3.19 -6.30 3.78
CA PRO A 44 3.60 -6.98 2.55
C PRO A 44 2.40 -7.27 1.65
N ARG A 45 2.59 -7.19 0.33
CA ARG A 45 1.60 -7.69 -0.64
C ARG A 45 1.84 -9.17 -0.93
N ILE A 46 0.79 -9.90 -1.30
CA ILE A 46 0.89 -11.30 -1.74
C ILE A 46 0.54 -11.38 -3.22
N ASP A 47 -0.75 -11.40 -3.54
CA ASP A 47 -1.27 -11.60 -4.90
C ASP A 47 -2.29 -10.50 -5.30
N GLU A 48 -2.68 -9.64 -4.35
CA GLU A 48 -3.67 -8.58 -4.53
C GLU A 48 -3.24 -7.45 -5.47
N ILE A 49 -1.93 -7.32 -5.74
CA ILE A 49 -1.35 -6.40 -6.73
C ILE A 49 -0.30 -7.19 -7.51
N THR A 50 -0.49 -7.36 -8.81
CA THR A 50 0.48 -8.04 -9.67
C THR A 50 1.72 -7.18 -9.92
N THR A 51 2.84 -7.82 -10.25
CA THR A 51 4.16 -7.16 -10.39
C THR A 51 4.26 -6.26 -11.62
N ASP A 52 3.40 -6.42 -12.62
CA ASP A 52 3.32 -5.54 -13.79
C ASP A 52 2.86 -4.12 -13.40
N VAL A 53 2.08 -3.96 -12.33
CA VAL A 53 1.67 -2.67 -11.77
C VAL A 53 2.88 -1.86 -11.30
N ASP A 54 3.96 -2.51 -10.87
CA ASP A 54 5.19 -1.84 -10.37
C ASP A 54 5.80 -0.91 -11.40
N ASN A 55 5.69 -1.26 -12.68
CA ASN A 55 6.26 -0.50 -13.80
C ASN A 55 5.37 0.68 -14.22
N THR A 56 4.19 0.83 -13.63
CA THR A 56 3.25 1.91 -13.95
C THR A 56 3.58 3.16 -13.14
N PRO A 57 3.28 4.37 -13.66
CA PRO A 57 3.48 5.62 -12.90
C PRO A 57 2.56 5.76 -11.69
N TYR A 58 1.59 4.85 -11.55
CA TYR A 58 0.59 4.85 -10.49
C TYR A 58 1.07 4.12 -9.23
N ALA A 59 2.03 3.19 -9.33
CA ALA A 59 2.58 2.48 -8.18
C ALA A 59 3.32 3.43 -7.24
N TYR A 60 2.91 3.47 -5.96
CA TYR A 60 3.49 4.38 -4.96
C TYR A 60 3.75 3.72 -3.59
N TYR A 61 3.45 2.43 -3.44
CA TYR A 61 3.56 1.71 -2.16
C TYR A 61 5.00 1.55 -1.65
N PHE A 62 6.01 1.55 -2.53
CA PHE A 62 7.42 1.56 -2.09
C PHE A 62 7.86 2.93 -1.55
N GLN A 63 7.49 4.01 -2.24
CA GLN A 63 7.71 5.38 -1.79
C GLN A 63 6.95 5.64 -0.48
N GLN A 64 5.72 5.14 -0.37
CA GLN A 64 4.94 5.15 0.87
C GLN A 64 5.68 4.50 2.03
N ALA A 65 6.26 3.31 1.83
CA ALA A 65 7.03 2.63 2.88
C ALA A 65 8.26 3.45 3.29
N GLY A 66 8.97 4.05 2.33
CA GLY A 66 10.08 4.99 2.60
C GLY A 66 9.63 6.21 3.42
N ASN A 67 8.45 6.76 3.14
CA ASN A 67 7.88 7.88 3.89
C ASN A 67 7.60 7.53 5.35
N GLY A 68 7.45 6.24 5.69
CA GLY A 68 7.32 5.78 7.08
C GLY A 68 8.53 6.17 7.95
N ILE A 69 9.74 6.23 7.38
CA ILE A 69 10.94 6.64 8.11
C ILE A 69 10.82 8.10 8.57
N TYR A 70 10.46 9.01 7.65
CA TYR A 70 10.33 10.43 7.96
C TYR A 70 9.16 10.68 8.93
N ALA A 71 8.05 9.98 8.74
CA ALA A 71 6.90 10.07 9.65
C ALA A 71 7.27 9.63 11.07
N LEU A 72 8.00 8.51 11.22
CA LEU A 72 8.46 8.02 12.52
C LEU A 72 9.51 8.95 13.14
N GLN A 73 10.45 9.46 12.35
CA GLN A 73 11.43 10.45 12.83
C GLN A 73 10.72 11.71 13.37
N ALA A 74 9.76 12.24 12.61
CA ALA A 74 8.97 13.40 13.03
C ALA A 74 8.19 13.12 14.31
N LEU A 75 7.52 11.96 14.40
CA LEU A 75 6.77 11.56 15.59
C LEU A 75 7.69 11.47 16.83
N LEU A 76 8.83 10.78 16.70
CA LEU A 76 9.80 10.66 17.79
C LEU A 76 10.37 12.02 18.19
N ALA A 77 10.67 12.89 17.21
CA ALA A 77 11.20 14.21 17.47
C ALA A 77 10.19 15.08 18.26
N LEU A 78 8.92 15.06 17.87
CA LEU A 78 7.82 15.77 18.54
C LEU A 78 7.57 15.28 19.96
N VAL A 79 7.67 13.97 20.20
CA VAL A 79 7.38 13.38 21.51
C VAL A 79 8.55 13.58 22.49
N LEU A 80 9.79 13.51 22.00
CA LEU A 80 10.98 13.47 22.86
C LEU A 80 11.69 14.82 23.02
N ASN A 81 11.40 15.83 22.21
CA ASN A 81 12.02 17.15 22.30
C ASN A 81 11.03 18.22 22.74
N LYS A 82 11.41 19.03 23.74
CA LYS A 82 10.59 20.15 24.22
C LYS A 82 10.42 21.25 23.16
N ASN A 83 11.43 21.46 22.32
CA ASN A 83 11.43 22.42 21.22
C ASN A 83 11.96 21.73 19.96
N LEU A 84 11.31 21.98 18.82
CA LEU A 84 11.81 21.58 17.51
C LEU A 84 12.34 22.80 16.77
N VAL A 85 13.49 22.64 16.14
CA VAL A 85 14.00 23.61 15.15
C VAL A 85 13.76 22.99 13.78
N LEU A 86 13.02 23.71 12.94
CA LEU A 86 12.64 23.31 11.58
C LEU A 86 13.69 23.77 10.57
#